data_AF-A0A359CHS2-F1
#
_entry.id   AF-A0A359CHS2-F1
#
_cell.length_a   1.000
_cell.length_b   1.000
_cell.length_c   1.000
_cell.angle_alpha   90.00
_cell.angle_beta   90.00
_cell.angle_gamma   90.00
#
_symmetry.space_group_name_H-M   'P 1'
#
loop_
_entity.id
_entity.type
_entity.pdbx_description
1 polymer ?
#
loop_
_entity_poly.entity_id
_entity_poly.type
_entity_poly.pdbx_seq_one_letter_code
_entity_poly.pdbx_strand_id
1 'polypeptide(L)'
;GKFAVQLDSDDVYSSENTLQTIVDAFYEQNCAMVVGTYKMTNFAMEEIPPGIIDHKEWTPQNGRNNALRINGLGAPRAFYTPVLRDIKVPNTSYGEDYALGLNISRNYQIGRIYDVLYLCRRWEDNSDASLDIVKMNAHNTYKDRIRTWELQARKKQK
;
A
#
# COMPACT_ATOMS: atom_id res chain seq x y z
N GLY A 1 1.48 -16.94 -9.60
CA GLY A 1 2.50 -17.37 -8.61
C GLY A 1 1.91 -17.42 -7.22
N LYS A 2 2.71 -17.86 -6.23
CA LYS A 2 2.33 -17.92 -4.80
C LYS A 2 2.13 -16.53 -4.19
N PHE A 3 2.93 -15.56 -4.63
CA PHE A 3 2.84 -14.15 -4.26
C PHE A 3 2.57 -13.30 -5.50
N ALA A 4 1.94 -12.14 -5.29
CA ALA A 4 1.72 -11.09 -6.28
C ALA A 4 2.32 -9.79 -5.74
N VAL A 5 3.22 -9.16 -6.49
CA VAL A 5 3.91 -7.93 -6.07
C VAL A 5 3.55 -6.83 -7.06
N GLN A 6 3.12 -5.68 -6.54
CA GLN A 6 2.73 -4.53 -7.35
C GLN A 6 3.95 -3.70 -7.76
N LEU A 7 3.94 -3.28 -9.04
CA LEU A 7 4.86 -2.32 -9.63
C LEU A 7 4.09 -1.50 -10.65
N ASP A 8 4.04 -0.18 -10.45
CA ASP A 8 3.43 0.73 -11.41
C ASP A 8 4.38 0.91 -12.60
N SER A 9 3.82 1.05 -13.80
CA SER A 9 4.61 1.03 -15.05
C SER A 9 5.59 2.19 -15.18
N ASP A 10 5.36 3.26 -14.44
CA ASP A 10 6.20 4.45 -14.38
C ASP A 10 7.19 4.43 -13.22
N ASP A 11 7.25 3.37 -12.42
CA ASP A 11 8.14 3.24 -11.26
C ASP A 11 9.16 2.10 -11.41
N VAL A 12 10.08 1.99 -10.46
CA VAL A 12 11.17 0.98 -10.50
C VAL A 12 11.41 0.40 -9.11
N TYR A 13 11.76 -0.89 -9.04
CA TYR A 13 12.31 -1.47 -7.82
C TYR A 13 13.68 -0.86 -7.49
N SER A 14 13.98 -0.68 -6.20
CA SER A 14 15.22 -0.02 -5.77
C SER A 14 16.48 -0.86 -6.02
N SER A 15 16.34 -2.18 -6.14
CA SER A 15 17.44 -3.12 -6.39
C SER A 15 16.98 -4.39 -7.09
N GLU A 16 17.92 -5.14 -7.65
CA GLU A 16 17.69 -6.49 -8.20
C GLU A 16 17.21 -7.51 -7.16
N ASN A 17 17.51 -7.28 -5.88
CA ASN A 17 17.14 -8.18 -4.78
C ASN A 17 15.74 -7.89 -4.20
N THR A 18 15.08 -6.81 -4.63
CA THR A 18 13.81 -6.33 -4.06
C THR A 18 12.74 -7.41 -3.95
N LEU A 19 12.54 -8.21 -5.01
CA LEU A 19 11.53 -9.27 -5.00
C LEU A 19 11.88 -10.38 -3.99
N GLN A 20 13.17 -10.71 -3.85
CA GLN A 20 13.62 -11.69 -2.89
C GLN A 20 13.38 -11.20 -1.46
N THR A 21 13.74 -9.95 -1.16
CA THR A 21 13.48 -9.33 0.16
C THR A 21 12.00 -9.34 0.52
N ILE A 22 11.10 -9.09 -0.46
CA ILE A 22 9.65 -9.15 -0.24
C ILE A 22 9.19 -10.59 0.06
N VAL A 23 9.69 -11.57 -0.71
CA VAL A 23 9.36 -12.99 -0.52
C VAL A 23 9.84 -13.48 0.84
N ASP A 24 11.06 -13.13 1.24
CA ASP A 24 11.62 -13.49 2.54
C ASP A 24 10.77 -12.93 3.68
N ALA A 25 10.34 -11.66 3.58
CA ALA A 25 9.47 -11.05 4.57
C ALA A 25 8.11 -11.76 4.74
N PHE A 26 7.54 -12.35 3.69
CA PHE A 26 6.33 -13.17 3.83
C PHE A 26 6.55 -14.38 4.74
N TYR A 27 7.70 -15.05 4.57
CA TYR A 27 8.03 -16.24 5.35
C TYR A 27 8.44 -15.88 6.78
N GLU A 28 9.29 -14.87 6.95
CA GLU A 28 9.78 -14.43 8.26
C GLU A 28 8.67 -13.84 9.14
N GLN A 29 7.82 -13.00 8.56
CA GLN A 29 6.78 -12.28 9.32
C GLN A 29 5.45 -13.03 9.35
N ASN A 30 5.34 -14.16 8.64
CA ASN A 30 4.14 -15.00 8.55
C ASN A 30 2.86 -14.17 8.32
N CYS A 31 2.82 -13.42 7.21
CA CYS A 31 1.79 -12.44 6.92
C CYS A 31 1.08 -12.71 5.58
N ALA A 32 -0.09 -12.09 5.37
CA ALA A 32 -0.86 -12.24 4.12
C ALA A 32 -0.60 -11.10 3.11
N MET A 33 -0.02 -10.00 3.57
CA MET A 33 0.36 -8.85 2.76
C MET A 33 1.64 -8.26 3.34
N VAL A 34 2.52 -7.76 2.48
CA VAL A 34 3.73 -7.01 2.84
C VAL A 34 3.63 -5.64 2.22
N VAL A 35 3.98 -4.62 2.99
CA VAL A 35 4.07 -3.23 2.53
C VAL A 35 5.50 -2.72 2.73
N GLY A 36 6.06 -2.06 1.72
CA GLY A 36 7.40 -1.50 1.80
C GLY A 36 7.44 0.00 2.07
N THR A 37 8.69 0.48 2.14
CA THR A 37 9.08 1.88 2.06
C THR A 37 9.43 2.23 0.62
N TYR A 38 9.02 3.43 0.20
CA TYR A 38 9.37 3.98 -1.10
C TYR A 38 10.09 5.32 -0.98
N LYS A 39 10.86 5.65 -2.00
CA LYS A 39 11.55 6.93 -2.13
C LYS A 39 10.99 7.69 -3.33
N MET A 40 10.71 8.97 -3.14
CA MET A 40 10.31 9.88 -4.21
C MET A 40 11.54 10.28 -5.02
N THR A 41 11.47 10.07 -6.33
CA THR A 41 12.58 10.41 -7.24
C THR A 41 12.09 11.16 -8.48
N ASN A 42 12.98 11.91 -9.11
CA ASN A 42 12.75 12.43 -10.45
C ASN A 42 12.98 11.33 -11.51
N PHE A 43 12.84 11.68 -12.78
CA PHE A 43 13.06 10.74 -13.89
C PHE A 43 14.50 10.18 -13.94
N ALA A 44 15.49 10.95 -13.48
CA ALA A 44 16.89 10.54 -13.37
C ALA A 44 17.19 9.69 -12.11
N MET A 45 16.16 9.31 -11.35
CA MET A 45 16.26 8.57 -10.08
C MET A 45 16.96 9.33 -8.94
N GLU A 46 17.06 10.65 -9.05
CA GLU A 46 17.56 11.51 -7.98
C GLU A 46 16.43 11.79 -6.98
N GLU A 47 16.76 11.82 -5.69
CA GLU A 47 15.77 12.04 -4.63
C GLU A 47 15.13 13.43 -4.74
N ILE A 48 13.81 13.47 -4.64
CA ILE A 48 13.04 14.71 -4.59
C ILE A 48 12.21 14.77 -3.31
N PRO A 49 11.85 15.96 -2.81
CA PRO A 49 10.93 16.08 -1.69
C PRO A 49 9.60 15.34 -1.96
N PRO A 50 8.99 14.71 -0.95
CA PRO A 50 9.38 14.63 0.47
C PRO A 50 10.52 13.64 0.81
N GLY A 51 11.12 12.95 -0.17
CA GLY A 51 12.19 11.96 0.06
C GLY A 51 11.63 10.56 0.35
N ILE A 52 12.00 9.99 1.50
CA ILE A 52 11.61 8.63 1.91
C ILE A 52 10.25 8.64 2.62
N ILE A 53 9.34 7.76 2.21
CA ILE A 53 8.05 7.52 2.85
C ILE A 53 8.02 6.10 3.42
N ASP A 54 8.21 5.98 4.74
CA ASP A 54 8.39 4.70 5.43
C ASP A 54 7.23 4.28 6.35
N HIS A 55 6.27 5.17 6.59
CA HIS A 55 5.14 4.99 7.51
C HIS A 55 5.54 4.38 8.86
N LYS A 56 6.56 4.96 9.52
CA LYS A 56 7.05 4.55 10.86
C LYS A 56 5.99 4.52 11.96
N GLU A 57 4.83 5.13 11.75
CA GLU A 57 3.66 5.02 12.63
C GLU A 57 3.06 3.60 12.69
N TRP A 58 3.45 2.70 11.79
CA TRP A 58 3.01 1.31 11.76
C TRP A 58 3.74 0.43 12.78
N THR A 59 2.98 -0.41 13.51
CA THR A 59 3.53 -1.49 14.34
C THR A 59 2.74 -2.78 14.13
N PRO A 60 3.30 -3.97 14.38
CA PRO A 60 2.53 -5.22 14.26
C PRO A 60 1.25 -5.23 15.12
N GLN A 61 1.29 -4.62 16.31
CA GLN A 61 0.19 -4.62 17.26
C GLN A 61 -0.91 -3.59 16.91
N ASN A 62 -0.55 -2.41 16.39
CA ASN A 62 -1.49 -1.31 16.17
C ASN A 62 -1.64 -0.90 14.70
N GLY A 63 -0.90 -1.52 13.78
CA GLY A 63 -0.89 -1.20 12.36
C GLY A 63 -2.29 -1.24 11.75
N ARG A 64 -3.09 -2.27 12.06
CA ARG A 64 -4.48 -2.37 11.60
C ARG A 64 -5.37 -1.20 12.02
N ASN A 65 -5.09 -0.53 13.13
CA ASN A 65 -5.84 0.65 13.58
C ASN A 65 -5.25 1.93 12.99
N ASN A 66 -3.93 1.97 12.83
CA ASN A 66 -3.26 3.04 12.13
C ASN A 66 -3.71 3.13 10.66
N ALA A 67 -3.91 1.98 10.00
CA ALA A 67 -4.44 1.88 8.64
C ALA A 67 -5.72 2.70 8.42
N LEU A 68 -6.59 2.79 9.42
CA LEU A 68 -7.86 3.56 9.35
C LEU A 68 -7.66 5.08 9.39
N ARG A 69 -6.44 5.56 9.66
CA ARG A 69 -6.10 6.99 9.89
C ARG A 69 -5.11 7.55 8.86
N ILE A 70 -4.56 6.70 8.01
CA ILE A 70 -3.61 7.09 6.95
C ILE A 70 -4.31 7.08 5.59
N ASN A 71 -3.72 7.80 4.63
CA ASN A 71 -4.26 7.86 3.27
C ASN A 71 -3.76 6.72 2.37
N GLY A 72 -2.65 6.07 2.70
CA GLY A 72 -2.11 4.95 1.94
C GLY A 72 -1.24 4.10 2.85
N LEU A 73 -1.04 2.84 2.47
CA LEU A 73 -0.26 1.87 3.27
C LEU A 73 1.23 1.85 2.89
N GLY A 74 1.66 2.67 1.92
CA GLY A 74 3.02 2.65 1.37
C GLY A 74 3.19 1.64 0.23
N ALA A 75 4.29 1.75 -0.51
CA ALA A 75 4.61 0.94 -1.69
C ALA A 75 6.02 0.31 -1.55
N PRO A 76 6.28 -0.85 -2.20
CA PRO A 76 5.35 -1.64 -2.99
C PRO A 76 4.39 -2.42 -2.09
N ARG A 77 3.23 -2.78 -2.65
CA ARG A 77 2.25 -3.67 -2.00
C ARG A 77 2.42 -5.08 -2.55
N ALA A 78 2.63 -6.05 -1.68
CA ALA A 78 2.72 -7.45 -2.06
C ALA A 78 1.67 -8.27 -1.33
N PHE A 79 1.15 -9.30 -1.98
CA PHE A 79 0.03 -10.10 -1.50
C PHE A 79 0.30 -11.59 -1.61
N TYR A 80 -0.14 -12.35 -0.62
CA TYR A 80 -0.27 -13.80 -0.74
C TYR A 80 -1.47 -14.12 -1.64
N THR A 81 -1.20 -14.71 -2.81
CA THR A 81 -2.18 -14.83 -3.90
C THR A 81 -3.48 -15.56 -3.49
N PRO A 82 -3.46 -16.63 -2.68
CA PRO A 82 -4.69 -17.28 -2.22
C PRO A 82 -5.62 -16.34 -1.43
N VAL A 83 -5.07 -15.51 -0.53
CA VAL A 83 -5.86 -14.52 0.23
C VAL A 83 -6.38 -13.43 -0.68
N LEU A 84 -5.57 -12.95 -1.64
CA LEU A 84 -5.99 -11.93 -2.60
C LEU A 84 -7.16 -12.41 -3.48
N ARG A 85 -7.13 -13.67 -3.92
CA ARG A 85 -8.19 -14.27 -4.73
C ARG A 85 -9.51 -14.45 -3.97
N ASP A 86 -9.42 -14.77 -2.68
CA ASP A 86 -10.59 -14.91 -1.81
C ASP A 86 -11.28 -13.57 -1.57
N ILE A 87 -10.49 -12.53 -1.22
CA ILE A 87 -11.01 -11.19 -0.92
C ILE A 87 -11.52 -10.46 -2.18
N LYS A 88 -10.85 -10.66 -3.32
CA LYS A 88 -11.07 -9.97 -4.60
C LYS A 88 -10.70 -8.49 -4.57
N VAL A 89 -10.21 -7.98 -5.70
CA VAL A 89 -9.84 -6.58 -5.87
C VAL A 89 -11.09 -5.75 -6.22
N PRO A 90 -11.38 -4.65 -5.52
CA PRO A 90 -12.47 -3.75 -5.90
C PRO A 90 -12.25 -3.17 -7.30
N ASN A 91 -13.30 -3.18 -8.14
CA ASN A 91 -13.27 -2.54 -9.45
C ASN A 91 -13.51 -1.03 -9.29
N THR A 92 -12.46 -0.29 -8.91
CA THR A 92 -12.44 1.16 -8.77
C THR A 92 -11.15 1.71 -9.39
N SER A 93 -11.14 2.99 -9.75
CA SER A 93 -9.95 3.67 -10.29
C SER A 93 -9.12 4.39 -9.22
N TYR A 94 -9.50 4.28 -7.94
CA TYR A 94 -8.78 4.89 -6.83
C TYR A 94 -9.03 4.13 -5.53
N GLY A 95 -7.96 3.81 -4.78
CA GLY A 95 -8.02 3.29 -3.41
C GLY A 95 -8.39 1.81 -3.28
N GLU A 96 -8.30 1.04 -4.36
CA GLU A 96 -8.47 -0.41 -4.39
C GLU A 96 -7.47 -1.14 -3.49
N ASP A 97 -6.21 -0.69 -3.50
CA ASP A 97 -5.12 -1.22 -2.68
C ASP A 97 -5.33 -0.95 -1.18
N TYR A 98 -5.83 0.24 -0.86
CA TYR A 98 -6.16 0.64 0.50
C TYR A 98 -7.33 -0.18 1.04
N ALA A 99 -8.36 -0.40 0.20
CA ALA A 99 -9.48 -1.27 0.55
C ALA A 99 -9.04 -2.73 0.78
N LEU A 100 -8.15 -3.26 -0.06
CA LEU A 100 -7.54 -4.58 0.13
C LEU A 100 -6.78 -4.65 1.44
N GLY A 101 -5.91 -3.68 1.73
CA GLY A 101 -5.13 -3.67 2.96
C GLY A 101 -5.99 -3.57 4.21
N LEU A 102 -7.07 -2.78 4.19
CA LEU A 102 -8.03 -2.74 5.29
C LEU A 102 -8.71 -4.09 5.52
N ASN A 103 -9.20 -4.73 4.46
CA ASN A 103 -9.86 -6.04 4.54
C ASN A 103 -8.89 -7.13 5.03
N ILE A 104 -7.67 -7.18 4.47
CA ILE A 104 -6.63 -8.12 4.88
C ILE A 104 -6.27 -7.91 6.36
N SER A 105 -6.05 -6.66 6.79
CA SER A 105 -5.66 -6.32 8.16
C SER A 105 -6.70 -6.70 9.23
N ARG A 106 -7.93 -6.99 8.82
CA ARG A 106 -8.99 -7.47 9.71
C ARG A 106 -8.73 -8.88 10.22
N ASN A 107 -8.26 -9.75 9.33
CA ASN A 107 -8.18 -11.19 9.57
C ASN A 107 -6.73 -11.72 9.55
N TYR A 108 -5.80 -10.98 8.96
CA TYR A 108 -4.42 -11.42 8.75
C TYR A 108 -3.43 -10.32 9.13
N GLN A 109 -2.22 -10.75 9.51
CA GLN A 109 -1.10 -9.84 9.71
C GLN A 109 -0.70 -9.20 8.38
N ILE A 110 -0.38 -7.91 8.44
CA ILE A 110 0.36 -7.20 7.38
C ILE A 110 1.79 -7.00 7.87
N GLY A 111 2.74 -7.52 7.12
CA GLY A 111 4.17 -7.33 7.34
C GLY A 111 4.65 -6.01 6.75
N ARG A 112 5.77 -5.50 7.27
CA ARG A 112 6.38 -4.25 6.78
C ARG A 112 7.88 -4.39 6.61
N ILE A 113 8.41 -3.77 5.56
CA ILE A 113 9.84 -3.64 5.28
C ILE A 113 10.17 -2.15 5.27
N TYR A 114 11.10 -1.73 6.11
CA TYR A 114 11.45 -0.31 6.27
C TYR A 114 12.55 0.16 5.31
N ASP A 115 13.32 -0.76 4.74
CA ASP A 115 14.28 -0.46 3.68
C ASP A 115 13.56 -0.01 2.42
N VAL A 116 14.17 0.93 1.68
CA VAL A 116 13.61 1.44 0.43
C VAL A 116 13.61 0.31 -0.59
N LEU A 117 12.41 -0.12 -0.99
CA LEU A 117 12.20 -1.17 -1.99
C LEU A 117 11.75 -0.63 -3.35
N TYR A 118 11.31 0.63 -3.38
CA TYR A 118 10.56 1.16 -4.51
C TYR A 118 10.91 2.63 -4.76
N LEU A 119 11.14 2.97 -6.01
CA LEU A 119 11.44 4.32 -6.47
C LEU A 119 10.20 4.85 -7.20
N CYS A 120 9.50 5.75 -6.53
CA CYS A 120 8.30 6.42 -7.02
C CYS A 120 8.73 7.62 -7.87
N ARG A 121 8.70 7.47 -9.20
CA ARG A 121 9.21 8.49 -10.12
C ARG A 121 8.13 9.53 -10.41
N ARG A 122 8.49 10.81 -10.32
CA ARG A 122 7.61 11.94 -10.63
C ARG A 122 8.30 12.94 -11.57
N TRP A 123 7.52 13.57 -12.43
CA TRP A 123 7.92 14.63 -13.37
C TRP A 123 6.74 15.58 -13.63
N GLU A 124 6.96 16.76 -14.21
CA GLU A 124 5.95 17.83 -14.33
C GLU A 124 4.65 17.41 -15.04
N ASP A 125 4.74 16.47 -15.99
CA ASP A 125 3.58 15.92 -16.71
C ASP A 125 2.98 14.65 -16.07
N ASN A 126 3.37 14.30 -14.84
CA ASN A 126 2.76 13.15 -14.17
C ASN A 126 1.29 13.48 -13.85
N SER A 127 0.39 12.60 -14.30
CA SER A 127 -1.08 12.73 -14.22
C SER A 127 -1.64 12.94 -12.82
N ASP A 128 -0.84 12.72 -11.78
CA ASP A 128 -1.22 12.86 -10.37
C ASP A 128 -0.99 14.27 -9.77
N ALA A 129 -0.31 15.18 -10.48
CA ALA A 129 0.20 16.42 -9.87
C ALA A 129 -0.86 17.53 -9.66
N SER A 130 -2.08 17.42 -10.20
CA SER A 130 -3.10 18.48 -10.09
C SER A 130 -4.54 17.97 -10.21
N LEU A 131 -5.00 17.16 -9.26
CA LEU A 131 -6.41 16.80 -9.17
C LEU A 131 -7.27 18.03 -8.83
N ASP A 132 -8.31 18.28 -9.63
CA ASP A 132 -9.34 19.26 -9.29
C ASP A 132 -10.05 18.88 -7.97
N ILE A 133 -10.53 19.90 -7.23
CA ILE A 133 -11.19 19.80 -5.93
C ILE A 133 -12.34 18.79 -5.97
N VAL A 134 -13.09 18.72 -7.08
CA VAL A 134 -14.18 17.77 -7.24
C VAL A 134 -13.67 16.32 -7.19
N LYS A 135 -12.59 16.00 -7.90
CA LYS A 135 -11.96 14.67 -7.89
C LYS A 135 -11.39 14.35 -6.51
N MET A 136 -10.70 15.32 -5.89
CA MET A 136 -10.15 15.17 -4.55
C MET A 136 -11.25 14.84 -3.52
N ASN A 137 -12.39 15.55 -3.58
CA ASN A 137 -13.52 15.31 -2.68
C ASN A 137 -14.15 13.93 -2.91
N ALA A 138 -14.25 13.48 -4.16
CA ALA A 138 -14.74 12.14 -4.48
C ALA A 138 -13.81 11.05 -3.92
N HIS A 139 -12.49 11.22 -4.09
CA HIS A 139 -11.46 10.32 -3.54
C HIS A 139 -11.52 10.24 -2.00
N ASN A 140 -11.61 11.38 -1.33
CA ASN A 140 -11.74 11.45 0.13
C ASN A 140 -13.02 10.76 0.61
N THR A 141 -14.15 11.08 -0.02
CA THR A 141 -15.45 10.46 0.29
C THR A 141 -15.40 8.94 0.13
N TYR A 142 -14.74 8.44 -0.91
CA TYR A 142 -14.59 7.01 -1.14
C TYR A 142 -13.78 6.34 -0.02
N LYS A 143 -12.62 6.91 0.36
CA LYS A 143 -11.81 6.38 1.46
C LYS A 143 -12.55 6.40 2.79
N ASP A 144 -13.32 7.44 3.07
CA ASP A 144 -14.13 7.53 4.30
C ASP A 144 -15.23 6.47 4.36
N ARG A 145 -15.86 6.16 3.23
CA ARG A 145 -16.82 5.05 3.12
C ARG A 145 -16.16 3.70 3.42
N ILE A 146 -14.99 3.43 2.82
CA ILE A 146 -14.26 2.18 3.09
C ILE A 146 -13.89 2.06 4.57
N ARG A 147 -13.35 3.12 5.18
CA ARG A 147 -13.02 3.15 6.62
C ARG A 147 -14.25 2.88 7.48
N THR A 148 -15.39 3.46 7.12
CA THR A 148 -16.67 3.26 7.81
C THR A 148 -17.14 1.81 7.72
N TRP A 149 -17.14 1.22 6.52
CA TRP A 149 -17.54 -0.17 6.32
C TRP A 149 -16.60 -1.14 7.05
N GLU A 150 -15.29 -0.87 7.03
CA GLU A 150 -14.33 -1.69 7.75
C GLU A 150 -14.54 -1.62 9.27
N LEU A 151 -14.78 -0.43 9.82
CA LEU A 151 -15.12 -0.26 11.24
C LEU A 151 -16.40 -1.02 11.61
N GLN A 152 -17.44 -0.96 10.77
CA GLN A 152 -18.68 -1.71 10.98
C GLN A 152 -18.44 -3.22 10.93
N ALA A 153 -17.65 -3.71 9.99
CA ALA A 153 -17.31 -5.12 9.87
C ALA A 153 -16.56 -5.64 11.11
N ARG A 154 -15.56 -4.89 11.61
CA ARG A 154 -14.84 -5.22 12.85
C ARG A 154 -15.75 -5.27 14.07
N LYS A 155 -16.72 -4.35 14.17
CA LYS A 155 -17.69 -4.35 15.28
C LYS A 155 -18.61 -5.56 15.28
N LYS A 156 -18.95 -6.11 14.10
CA LYS A 156 -19.79 -7.31 13.96
C LYS A 156 -19.06 -8.62 14.29
N GLN A 157 -17.72 -8.62 14.33
CA GLN A 157 -16.90 -9.78 14.71
C GLN A 157 -16.67 -9.87 16.23
N LYS A 158 -17.05 -8.85 16.98
CA LYS A 158 -17.02 -8.84 18.45
C LYS A 158 -18.36 -9.34 18.98
#